data_AF-A0A1Y4NNV8-F1
#
_entry.id   AF-A0A1Y4NNV8-F1
#
_cell.length_a   1.000
_cell.length_b   1.000
_cell.length_c   1.000
_cell.angle_alpha   90.00
_cell.angle_beta   90.00
_cell.angle_gamma   90.00
#
_symmetry.space_group_name_H-M   'P 1'
#
loop_
_entity.id
_entity.type
_entity.pdbx_description
1 polymer ?
#
loop_
_entity_poly.entity_id
_entity_poly.type
_entity_poly.pdbx_seq_one_letter_code
_entity_poly.pdbx_strand_id
1 'polypeptide(L)'
;MTKTKKKIKMTKEDREYFKQGMKTANPIEFLMITDFLNEAEELFTAEDLKFMHSCAGKRAERLLKNVVENLSFEDKPDTTGGEFL
;
A
#
# COMPACT_ATOMS: atom_id res chain seq x y z
N MET A 1 -27.25 -0.70 -24.72
CA MET A 1 -26.48 -1.79 -24.09
C MET A 1 -25.10 -1.26 -23.74
N THR A 2 -24.85 -0.94 -22.47
CA THR A 2 -23.52 -0.57 -21.99
C THR A 2 -22.65 -1.83 -22.03
N LYS A 3 -21.62 -1.85 -22.89
CA LYS A 3 -20.63 -2.94 -22.88
C LYS A 3 -20.02 -2.97 -21.48
N THR A 4 -20.27 -4.04 -20.72
CA THR A 4 -19.62 -4.25 -19.41
C THR A 4 -18.12 -4.24 -19.66
N LYS A 5 -17.41 -3.19 -19.21
CA LYS A 5 -15.96 -3.11 -19.32
C LYS A 5 -15.40 -4.35 -18.62
N LYS A 6 -14.63 -5.16 -19.34
CA LYS A 6 -13.94 -6.30 -18.76
C LYS A 6 -12.99 -5.77 -17.68
N LYS A 7 -13.21 -6.15 -16.43
CA LYS A 7 -12.34 -5.78 -15.31
C LYS A 7 -10.94 -6.33 -15.56
N ILE A 8 -9.93 -5.55 -15.17
CA ILE A 8 -8.52 -5.90 -15.19
C ILE A 8 -8.27 -6.94 -14.11
N LYS A 9 -7.60 -8.02 -14.49
CA LYS A 9 -7.08 -9.02 -13.55
C LYS A 9 -5.58 -8.86 -13.45
N MET A 10 -5.06 -8.70 -12.24
CA MET A 10 -3.62 -8.60 -12.03
C MET A 10 -2.94 -9.93 -12.30
N THR A 11 -1.78 -9.87 -12.95
CA THR A 11 -0.88 -11.02 -13.01
C THR A 11 -0.22 -11.26 -11.64
N LYS A 12 0.46 -12.39 -11.49
CA LYS A 12 1.27 -12.65 -10.29
C LYS A 12 2.39 -11.62 -10.12
N GLU A 13 2.99 -11.19 -11.23
CA GLU A 13 4.07 -10.20 -11.26
C GLU A 13 3.56 -8.83 -10.81
N ASP A 14 2.40 -8.40 -11.31
CA ASP A 14 1.75 -7.14 -10.88
C ASP A 14 1.46 -7.14 -9.39
N ARG A 15 0.96 -8.27 -8.86
CA ARG A 15 0.67 -8.41 -7.42
C ARG A 15 1.94 -8.29 -6.59
N GLU A 16 3.02 -8.94 -7.00
CA GLU A 16 4.29 -8.85 -6.27
C GLU A 16 4.86 -7.44 -6.32
N TYR A 17 4.84 -6.79 -7.49
CA TYR A 17 5.28 -5.40 -7.64
C TYR A 17 4.50 -4.45 -6.73
N PHE A 18 3.16 -4.52 -6.75
CA PHE A 18 2.30 -3.70 -5.91
C PHE A 18 2.58 -3.93 -4.41
N LYS A 19 2.73 -5.19 -4.00
CA LYS A 19 3.01 -5.56 -2.60
C LYS A 19 4.34 -4.99 -2.13
N GLN A 20 5.40 -5.06 -2.94
CA GLN A 20 6.71 -4.52 -2.59
C GLN A 20 6.66 -2.99 -2.52
N GLY A 21 6.07 -2.32 -3.51
CA GLY A 21 5.90 -0.87 -3.50
C GLY A 21 5.13 -0.38 -2.27
N MET A 22 4.01 -1.04 -1.92
CA MET A 22 3.22 -0.68 -0.74
C MET A 22 3.99 -0.87 0.58
N LYS A 23 4.90 -1.84 0.64
CA LYS A 23 5.71 -2.09 1.85
C LYS A 23 6.69 -0.95 2.13
N THR A 24 7.18 -0.29 1.08
CA THR A 24 8.20 0.77 1.15
C THR A 24 7.65 2.17 0.91
N ALA A 25 6.37 2.31 0.53
CA ALA A 25 5.76 3.59 0.24
C ALA A 25 5.87 4.55 1.43
N ASN A 26 6.51 5.70 1.23
CA ASN A 26 6.54 6.76 2.24
C ASN A 26 5.11 7.35 2.47
N PRO A 27 4.90 8.20 3.48
CA PRO A 27 3.56 8.71 3.79
C PRO A 27 2.88 9.43 2.62
N ILE A 28 3.64 10.19 1.82
CA ILE A 28 3.11 10.92 0.66
C ILE A 28 2.73 9.93 -0.46
N GLU A 29 3.59 8.96 -0.75
CA GLU A 29 3.31 7.89 -1.71
C GLU A 29 2.08 7.08 -1.30
N PHE A 30 1.94 6.77 -0.01
CA PHE A 30 0.78 6.06 0.52
C PHE A 30 -0.52 6.83 0.25
N LEU A 31 -0.54 8.15 0.51
CA LEU A 31 -1.72 8.99 0.23
C LEU A 31 -2.08 8.98 -1.27
N MET A 32 -1.09 9.06 -2.16
CA MET A 32 -1.32 8.97 -3.61
C MET A 32 -1.88 7.61 -4.02
N ILE A 33 -1.36 6.52 -3.45
CA ILE A 33 -1.87 5.17 -3.75
C ILE A 33 -3.30 5.00 -3.23
N THR A 34 -3.64 5.56 -2.07
CA THR A 34 -5.03 5.48 -1.57
C THR A 34 -6.02 6.21 -2.47
N ASP A 35 -5.61 7.31 -3.10
CA ASP A 35 -6.44 7.99 -4.09
C ASP A 35 -6.63 7.14 -5.35
N PHE A 36 -5.55 6.53 -5.86
CA PHE A 36 -5.63 5.55 -6.95
C PHE A 36 -6.58 4.39 -6.64
N LEU A 37 -6.62 3.89 -5.39
CA LEU A 37 -7.50 2.78 -5.01
C LEU A 37 -8.99 3.15 -5.09
N ASN A 38 -9.35 4.42 -4.90
CA ASN A 38 -10.73 4.87 -5.08
C ASN A 38 -11.17 4.76 -6.54
N GLU A 39 -10.27 5.02 -7.49
CA GLU A 39 -10.53 4.87 -8.93
C GLU A 39 -10.45 3.40 -9.37
N ALA A 40 -9.68 2.57 -8.65
CA ALA A 40 -9.44 1.17 -8.99
C ALA A 40 -10.70 0.29 -8.91
N GLU A 41 -11.70 0.66 -8.10
CA GLU A 41 -12.95 -0.10 -7.95
C GLU A 41 -13.66 -0.33 -9.30
N GLU A 42 -13.58 0.65 -10.19
CA GLU A 42 -14.19 0.57 -11.51
C GLU A 42 -13.34 -0.23 -12.53
N LEU A 43 -12.08 -0.50 -12.21
CA LEU A 43 -11.11 -1.06 -13.14
C LEU A 43 -10.77 -2.52 -12.85
N PHE A 44 -10.63 -2.92 -11.59
CA PHE A 44 -10.08 -4.23 -11.21
C PHE A 44 -11.13 -5.25 -10.77
N THR A 45 -10.73 -6.53 -10.74
CA THR A 45 -11.58 -7.58 -10.14
C THR A 45 -11.73 -7.39 -8.63
N ALA A 46 -12.84 -7.88 -8.06
CA ALA A 46 -13.05 -7.83 -6.61
C ALA A 46 -11.95 -8.58 -5.81
N GLU A 47 -11.37 -9.64 -6.39
CA GLU A 47 -10.26 -10.38 -5.78
C GLU A 47 -9.00 -9.52 -5.70
N ASP A 48 -8.66 -8.83 -6.79
CA ASP A 48 -7.49 -7.93 -6.85
C ASP A 48 -7.68 -6.69 -5.98
N LEU A 49 -8.89 -6.12 -5.93
CA LEU A 49 -9.22 -5.03 -5.02
C LEU A 49 -9.03 -5.44 -3.56
N LYS A 50 -9.54 -6.61 -3.17
CA LYS A 50 -9.34 -7.15 -1.82
C LYS A 50 -7.85 -7.33 -1.50
N PHE A 51 -7.06 -7.80 -2.47
CA PHE A 51 -5.60 -7.90 -2.32
C PHE A 51 -4.95 -6.53 -2.13
N MET A 52 -5.26 -5.55 -2.97
CA MET A 52 -4.70 -4.20 -2.89
C MET A 52 -5.04 -3.51 -1.57
N HIS A 53 -6.30 -3.57 -1.13
CA HIS A 53 -6.72 -3.04 0.18
C HIS A 53 -6.04 -3.75 1.35
N SER A 54 -5.80 -5.06 1.26
CA SER A 54 -5.04 -5.79 2.30
C SER A 54 -3.61 -5.28 2.44
N CYS A 55 -2.94 -5.01 1.32
CA CYS A 55 -1.60 -4.41 1.33
C CYS A 55 -1.62 -2.97 1.88
N ALA A 56 -2.56 -2.14 1.44
CA ALA A 56 -2.71 -0.77 1.90
C ALA A 56 -3.02 -0.70 3.41
N GLY A 57 -3.92 -1.55 3.91
CA GLY A 57 -4.26 -1.61 5.34
C GLY A 57 -3.05 -1.94 6.22
N LYS A 58 -2.20 -2.89 5.78
CA LYS A 58 -0.95 -3.21 6.50
C LYS A 58 0.03 -2.04 6.53
N ARG A 59 0.10 -1.25 5.45
CA ARG A 59 0.96 -0.06 5.45
C ARG A 59 0.40 1.04 6.34
N ALA A 60 -0.91 1.28 6.28
CA ALA A 60 -1.61 2.24 7.15
C ALA A 60 -1.38 1.91 8.63
N GLU A 61 -1.53 0.64 9.02
CA GLU A 61 -1.27 0.17 10.38
C GLU A 61 0.15 0.54 10.84
N ARG A 62 1.17 0.26 10.03
CA ARG A 62 2.57 0.59 10.36
C ARG A 62 2.80 2.09 10.49
N LEU A 63 2.28 2.87 9.55
CA LEU A 63 2.38 4.33 9.55
C LEU A 63 1.72 4.93 10.79
N LEU A 64 0.51 4.49 11.15
CA LEU A 64 -0.19 4.94 12.35
C LEU A 64 0.51 4.50 13.63
N LYS A 65 1.05 3.28 13.65
CA LYS A 65 1.85 2.80 14.77
C LYS A 65 3.09 3.68 14.99
N ASN A 66 3.78 4.09 13.93
CA ASN A 66 4.91 5.00 14.03
C ASN A 66 4.50 6.36 14.63
N VAL A 67 3.31 6.86 14.32
CA VAL A 67 2.80 8.12 14.93
C VAL A 67 2.57 7.96 16.42
N VAL A 68 1.94 6.86 16.83
CA VAL A 68 1.66 6.61 18.26
C VAL A 68 2.95 6.42 19.04
N GLU A 69 3.92 5.70 18.49
CA GLU A 69 5.17 5.35 19.19
C GLU A 69 6.22 6.46 19.10
N ASN A 70 6.22 7.25 18.04
CA ASN A 70 7.34 8.14 17.68
C ASN A 70 6.92 9.55 17.25
N LEU A 71 5.62 9.89 17.28
CA LEU A 71 5.08 11.19 16.83
C LEU A 71 5.46 11.53 15.37
N SER A 72 5.70 10.52 14.53
CA SER A 72 6.07 10.66 13.13
C SER A 72 5.47 9.55 12.27
N PHE A 73 5.10 9.87 11.03
CA PHE A 73 4.69 8.89 10.04
C PHE A 73 5.89 8.23 9.33
N GLU A 74 7.09 8.80 9.44
CA GLU A 74 8.29 8.22 8.83
C GLU A 74 8.64 6.87 9.46
N ASP A 75 9.11 5.94 8.63
CA ASP A 75 9.74 4.73 9.15
C ASP A 75 11.05 5.11 9.83
N LYS A 76 11.32 4.54 11.00
CA LYS A 76 12.64 4.69 11.61
C LYS A 76 13.67 3.97 10.74
N PRO A 77 14.85 4.57 10.50
CA PRO A 77 16.00 3.78 10.10
C PRO A 77 16.24 2.71 11.18
N ASP A 78 16.58 1.49 10.74
CA ASP A 78 16.84 0.38 11.65
C ASP A 78 17.98 0.77 12.61
N THR A 79 17.62 1.11 13.86
CA THR A 79 18.58 1.60 14.88
C THR A 79 19.31 0.44 15.57
N THR A 80 19.24 -0.77 15.00
CA THR A 80 20.04 -1.92 15.46
C THR A 80 21.53 -1.79 15.18
N GLY A 81 21.98 -0.73 14.50
CA GLY A 81 23.37 -0.28 14.53
C GLY A 81 23.68 0.47 15.82
N GLY A 82 24.04 -0.26 16.88
CA GLY A 82 24.37 0.31 18.18
C GLY A 82 25.41 1.43 18.11
N GLU A 83 25.15 2.51 18.85
CA GLU A 83 26.18 3.45 19.25
C GLU A 83 27.17 2.70 20.16
N PHE A 84 28.33 2.36 19.62
CA PHE A 84 29.50 2.07 20.45
C PHE A 84 29.94 3.40 21.05
N LEU A 85 29.54 3.64 22.30
CA LEU A 85 30.27 4.49 23.24
C LEU A 85 31.55 3.79 23.69
#